data_AF-A0A523P3L1-F1
#
_entry.id   AF-A0A523P3L1-F1
#
_cell.length_a   1.000
_cell.length_b   1.000
_cell.length_c   1.000
_cell.angle_alpha   90.00
_cell.angle_beta   90.00
_cell.angle_gamma   90.00
#
_symmetry.space_group_name_H-M   'P 1'
#
loop_
_entity.id
_entity.type
_entity.pdbx_description
1 polymer ?
#
loop_
_entity_poly.entity_id
_entity_poly.type
_entity_poly.pdbx_seq_one_letter_code
_entity_poly.pdbx_strand_id
1 'polypeptide(L)'
;MWLMSCHWCQSGYYDWLTRRPSRRARANDRLLARFWRVHATHRGHRGAAKTWRVLNHQGGACGKHRVARLRQRNGIVAKRRKRFNVTTHSRNSQCAA
;
A
#
# COMPACT_ATOMS: atom_id res chain seq x y z
N MET A 1 35.74 41.21 14.04
CA MET A 1 35.62 40.60 12.69
C MET A 1 35.66 39.07 12.87
N TRP A 2 34.51 38.45 13.18
CA TRP A 2 34.37 36.99 13.30
C TRP A 2 33.20 36.57 12.43
N LEU A 3 33.49 36.20 11.18
CA LEU A 3 32.51 35.52 10.34
C LEU A 3 32.49 34.06 10.75
N MET A 4 31.59 33.75 11.66
CA MET A 4 31.17 32.41 12.01
C MET A 4 30.43 31.82 10.81
N SER A 5 31.18 31.25 9.85
CA SER A 5 30.61 30.39 8.83
C SER A 5 30.13 29.10 9.51
N CYS A 6 28.87 29.10 9.92
CA CYS A 6 28.16 27.86 10.22
C CYS A 6 28.03 27.11 8.89
N HIS A 7 28.97 26.20 8.63
CA HIS A 7 28.93 25.27 7.51
C HIS A 7 27.78 24.29 7.78
N TRP A 8 26.55 24.72 7.52
CA TRP A 8 25.40 23.83 7.52
C TRP A 8 25.72 22.68 6.57
N CYS A 9 26.01 21.51 7.15
CA CYS A 9 26.57 20.36 6.47
C CYS A 9 25.71 19.94 5.26
N GLN A 10 26.02 20.46 4.07
CA GLN A 10 25.38 20.03 2.83
C GLN A 10 25.63 18.54 2.54
N SER A 11 26.72 17.98 3.05
CA SER A 11 27.07 16.56 2.87
C SER A 11 26.00 15.61 3.40
N GLY A 12 25.38 15.90 4.56
CA GLY A 12 24.29 15.08 5.09
C GLY A 12 23.01 15.13 4.24
N TYR A 13 22.75 16.30 3.61
CA TYR A 13 21.59 16.54 2.75
C TYR A 13 21.74 15.94 1.35
N TYR A 14 22.93 15.53 0.90
CA TYR A 14 23.06 14.78 -0.36
C TYR A 14 23.33 13.29 -0.12
N ASP A 15 23.89 12.92 1.02
CA ASP A 15 24.10 11.52 1.40
C ASP A 15 22.81 10.72 1.62
N TRP A 16 21.75 11.35 2.14
CA TRP A 16 20.46 10.64 2.31
C TRP A 16 19.83 10.20 0.97
N LEU A 17 20.12 10.91 -0.13
CA LEU A 17 19.61 10.63 -1.47
C LEU A 17 20.33 9.43 -2.11
N THR A 18 21.62 9.25 -1.84
CA THR A 18 22.46 8.18 -2.41
C THR A 18 22.60 6.93 -1.52
N ARG A 19 22.06 6.96 -0.30
CA ARG A 19 22.15 5.82 0.64
C ARG A 19 21.55 4.55 0.04
N ARG A 20 22.40 3.53 -0.11
CA ARG A 20 22.01 2.18 -0.51
C ARG A 20 20.88 1.64 0.38
N PRO A 21 19.92 0.89 -0.20
CA PRO A 21 18.78 0.40 0.55
C PRO A 21 19.23 -0.50 1.71
N SER A 22 18.80 -0.12 2.92
CA SER A 22 19.08 -0.87 4.14
C SER A 22 18.62 -2.34 4.00
N ARG A 23 19.17 -3.24 4.81
CA ARG A 23 18.76 -4.66 4.82
C ARG A 23 17.24 -4.82 5.01
N ARG A 24 16.60 -3.92 5.76
CA ARG A 24 15.15 -3.89 5.96
C ARG A 24 14.40 -3.43 4.70
N ALA A 25 14.93 -2.43 3.98
CA ALA A 25 14.36 -1.98 2.70
C ALA A 25 14.40 -3.11 1.66
N ARG A 26 15.55 -3.75 1.47
CA ARG A 26 15.69 -4.91 0.57
C ARG A 26 14.73 -6.05 0.92
N ALA A 27 14.54 -6.31 2.22
CA ALA A 27 13.56 -7.31 2.67
C ALA A 27 12.12 -6.90 2.36
N ASN A 28 11.79 -5.61 2.46
CA ASN A 28 10.48 -5.09 2.07
C ASN A 28 10.25 -5.21 0.56
N ASP A 29 11.25 -4.96 -0.27
CA ASP A 29 11.14 -5.08 -1.73
C ASP A 29 10.89 -6.52 -2.16
N ARG A 30 11.57 -7.49 -1.53
CA ARG A 30 11.29 -8.93 -1.72
C ARG A 30 9.84 -9.28 -1.34
N LEU A 31 9.33 -8.70 -0.26
CA LEU A 31 7.93 -8.89 0.14
C LEU A 31 6.96 -8.22 -0.84
N LEU A 32 7.31 -7.07 -1.39
CA LEU A 32 6.52 -6.38 -2.41
C LEU A 32 6.38 -7.22 -3.67
N ALA A 33 7.47 -7.78 -4.18
CA ALA A 33 7.42 -8.70 -5.32
C ALA A 33 6.46 -9.87 -5.08
N ARG A 34 6.45 -10.42 -3.85
CA ARG A 34 5.54 -11.48 -3.46
C ARG A 34 4.09 -11.00 -3.34
N PHE A 35 3.86 -9.78 -2.84
CA PHE A 35 2.53 -9.17 -2.83
C PHE A 35 1.95 -9.02 -4.23
N TRP A 36 2.73 -8.52 -5.19
CA TRP A 36 2.30 -8.37 -6.58
C TRP A 36 1.92 -9.71 -7.20
N ARG A 37 2.74 -10.75 -6.99
CA ARG A 37 2.44 -12.11 -7.44
C ARG A 37 1.10 -12.60 -6.88
N VAL A 38 0.91 -12.53 -5.56
CA VAL A 38 -0.33 -12.96 -4.90
C VAL A 38 -1.53 -12.10 -5.33
N HIS A 39 -1.34 -10.80 -5.54
CA HIS A 39 -2.40 -9.89 -5.99
C HIS A 39 -2.88 -10.25 -7.40
N ALA A 40 -1.93 -10.50 -8.32
CA ALA A 40 -2.22 -10.96 -9.68
C ALA A 40 -2.96 -12.30 -9.68
N THR A 41 -2.47 -13.30 -8.95
CA THR A 41 -3.09 -14.64 -8.87
C THR A 41 -4.54 -14.57 -8.36
N HIS A 42 -4.85 -13.66 -7.45
CA HIS A 42 -6.17 -13.53 -6.85
C HIS A 42 -6.99 -12.36 -7.37
N ARG A 43 -6.63 -11.81 -8.54
CA ARG A 43 -7.32 -10.70 -9.22
C ARG A 43 -7.59 -9.49 -8.30
N GLY A 44 -6.73 -9.29 -7.29
CA GLY A 44 -6.86 -8.23 -6.31
C GLY A 44 -7.95 -8.39 -5.25
N HIS A 45 -8.61 -9.54 -5.10
CA HIS A 45 -9.70 -9.68 -4.12
C HIS A 45 -9.24 -9.72 -2.65
N ARG A 46 -7.96 -10.00 -2.38
CA ARG A 46 -7.45 -10.23 -1.02
C ARG A 46 -7.04 -8.94 -0.33
N GLY A 47 -7.65 -8.68 0.82
CA GLY A 47 -7.25 -7.62 1.76
C GLY A 47 -6.02 -7.98 2.61
N ALA A 48 -5.55 -7.05 3.43
CA ALA A 48 -4.28 -7.16 4.17
C ALA A 48 -4.17 -8.44 5.01
N ALA A 49 -5.22 -8.76 5.78
CA ALA A 49 -5.23 -9.96 6.63
C ALA A 49 -5.22 -11.27 5.81
N LYS A 50 -5.96 -11.31 4.69
CA LYS A 50 -6.01 -12.48 3.80
C LYS A 50 -4.65 -12.68 3.12
N THR A 51 -4.05 -11.60 2.62
CA THR A 51 -2.70 -11.64 2.04
C THR A 51 -1.66 -12.08 3.06
N TRP A 52 -1.73 -11.58 4.31
CA TRP A 52 -0.84 -12.01 5.39
C TRP A 52 -0.91 -13.52 5.65
N ARG A 53 -2.10 -14.10 5.78
CA ARG A 53 -2.26 -15.56 5.98
C ARG A 53 -1.61 -16.37 4.86
N VAL A 54 -1.77 -15.91 3.62
CA VAL A 54 -1.23 -16.58 2.44
C VAL A 54 0.28 -16.54 2.42
N LEU A 55 0.86 -15.39 2.75
CA LEU A 55 2.31 -15.27 2.86
C LEU A 55 2.89 -16.10 3.99
N ASN A 56 2.17 -16.18 5.11
CA ASN A 56 2.57 -17.00 6.25
C ASN A 56 2.55 -18.49 5.88
N HIS A 57 1.49 -18.95 5.20
CA HIS A 57 1.38 -20.32 4.70
C HIS A 57 2.48 -20.66 3.69
N GLN A 58 2.90 -19.70 2.87
CA GLN A 58 4.01 -19.91 1.94
C GLN A 58 5.41 -19.75 2.60
N GLY A 59 5.50 -19.85 3.93
CA GLY A 59 6.77 -19.84 4.67
C GLY A 59 7.39 -18.45 4.91
N GLY A 60 6.63 -17.37 4.75
CA GLY A 60 7.10 -16.02 5.04
C GLY A 60 6.70 -15.55 6.43
N ALA A 61 7.62 -15.60 7.40
CA ALA A 61 7.43 -15.02 8.72
C ALA A 61 7.32 -13.48 8.63
N CYS A 62 6.11 -12.98 8.42
CA CYS A 62 5.81 -11.55 8.30
C CYS A 62 4.73 -11.17 9.30
N GLY A 63 4.92 -10.07 10.03
CA GLY A 63 3.87 -9.55 10.91
C GLY A 63 2.71 -8.93 10.14
N LYS A 64 1.48 -9.08 10.64
CA LYS A 64 0.25 -8.48 10.08
C LYS A 64 0.38 -6.97 9.84
N HIS A 65 0.95 -6.23 10.78
CA HIS A 65 1.13 -4.77 10.68
C HIS A 65 2.14 -4.37 9.61
N ARG A 66 3.20 -5.18 9.41
CA ARG A 66 4.17 -4.96 8.33
C ARG A 66 3.50 -5.09 6.97
N VAL A 67 2.66 -6.12 6.80
CA VAL A 67 1.87 -6.34 5.57
C VAL A 67 0.92 -5.18 5.32
N ALA A 68 0.16 -4.75 6.33
CA ALA A 68 -0.78 -3.64 6.21
C ALA A 68 -0.08 -2.33 5.77
N ARG A 69 1.00 -1.97 6.46
CA ARG A 69 1.80 -0.77 6.15
C ARG A 69 2.40 -0.80 4.75
N LEU A 70 2.97 -1.93 4.32
CA LEU A 70 3.55 -2.05 2.98
C LEU A 70 2.47 -1.96 1.89
N ARG A 71 1.30 -2.58 2.08
CA ARG A 71 0.17 -2.45 1.16
C ARG A 71 -0.31 -1.01 1.05
N GLN A 72 -0.45 -0.31 2.18
CA GLN A 72 -0.89 1.08 2.21
C GLN A 72 0.10 2.00 1.48
N ARG A 73 1.40 1.88 1.76
CA ARG A 73 2.44 2.70 1.11
C ARG A 73 2.54 2.49 -0.40
N ASN A 74 2.19 1.31 -0.90
CA ASN A 74 2.31 0.97 -2.32
C ASN A 74 0.95 0.98 -3.04
N GLY A 75 -0.12 1.52 -2.43
CA GLY A 75 -1.44 1.59 -3.05
C GLY A 75 -2.08 0.24 -3.38
N ILE A 76 -1.64 -0.85 -2.73
CA ILE A 76 -2.15 -2.20 -2.99
C ILE A 76 -3.49 -2.38 -2.26
N VAL A 77 -4.56 -1.97 -2.92
CA VAL A 77 -5.94 -2.06 -2.42
C VAL A 77 -6.60 -3.35 -2.90
N ALA A 78 -7.51 -3.89 -2.07
CA ALA A 78 -8.34 -5.01 -2.48
C ALA A 78 -9.49 -4.52 -3.37
N LYS A 79 -9.68 -5.14 -4.53
CA LYS A 79 -10.81 -4.88 -5.41
C LYS A 79 -12.10 -5.38 -4.75
N ARG A 80 -12.99 -4.45 -4.41
CA ARG A 80 -14.35 -4.74 -3.93
C ARG A 80 -15.32 -4.59 -5.10
N ARG A 81 -16.24 -5.55 -5.29
CA ARG A 81 -17.34 -5.39 -6.24
C ARG A 81 -18.23 -4.23 -5.76
N LYS A 82 -18.50 -3.26 -6.62
CA LYS A 82 -19.47 -2.18 -6.32
C LYS A 82 -20.84 -2.83 -6.07
N ARG A 83 -21.52 -2.42 -5.00
CA ARG A 83 -22.90 -2.87 -4.75
C ARG A 83 -23.77 -2.35 -5.89
N PHE A 84 -24.55 -3.24 -6.51
CA PHE A 84 -25.54 -2.82 -7.49
C PHE A 84 -26.67 -2.12 -6.75
N ASN A 85 -26.96 -0.87 -7.14
CA ASN A 85 -28.07 -0.09 -6.58
C ASN A 85 -29.17 -0.04 -7.64
N VAL A 86 -30.32 -0.66 -7.35
CA VAL A 86 -31.50 -0.58 -8.22
C VAL A 86 -32.24 0.69 -7.83
N THR A 87 -32.03 1.77 -8.58
CA THR A 87 -32.85 2.98 -8.45
C THR A 87 -34.08 2.85 -9.33
N THR A 88 -35.12 2.19 -8.82
CA THR A 88 -36.48 2.35 -9.35
C THR A 88 -37.10 3.57 -8.69
N HIS A 89 -36.94 4.75 -9.30
CA HIS A 89 -37.78 5.90 -8.98
C HIS A 89 -38.93 5.90 -9.98
N SER A 90 -39.99 5.13 -9.71
CA SER A 90 -41.25 5.32 -10.43
C SER A 90 -41.78 6.70 -10.06
N ARG A 91 -41.82 7.61 -11.03
CA ARG A 91 -42.54 8.88 -10.89
C ARG A 91 -43.99 8.53 -10.65
N ASN A 92 -44.48 8.79 -9.44
CA ASN A 92 -45.92 8.82 -9.19
C ASN A 92 -46.45 10.12 -9.81
N SER A 93 -46.63 10.12 -11.13
CA SER A 93 -47.44 11.13 -11.81
C SER A 93 -48.90 10.75 -11.60
N GLN A 94 -49.43 11.05 -10.41
CA GLN A 94 -50.88 11.08 -10.25
C GLN A 94 -51.37 12.38 -10.87
N CYS A 95 -51.90 12.23 -12.08
CA CYS A 95 -52.62 13.24 -12.81
C CYS A 95 -54.01 13.44 -12.20
N ALA A 96 -54.36 14.72 -12.03
CA ALA A 96 -55.68 15.35 -12.14
C ALA A 96 -56.93 14.61 -11.65
N ALA A 97 -57.65 15.28 -10.73
CA ALA A 97 -59.11 15.41 -10.76
C ALA A 97 -59.45 16.89 -10.60
#